data_AF-A0A6I7N776-F1
#
_entry.id   AF-A0A6I7N776-F1
#
_cell.length_a   1.000
_cell.length_b   1.000
_cell.length_c   1.000
_cell.angle_alpha   90.00
_cell.angle_beta   90.00
_cell.angle_gamma   90.00
#
_symmetry.space_group_name_H-M   'P 1'
#
loop_
_entity.id
_entity.type
_entity.pdbx_description
1 polymer ?
#
loop_
_entity_poly.entity_id
_entity_poly.type
_entity_poly.pdbx_seq_one_letter_code
_entity_poly.pdbx_strand_id
1 'polypeptide(L)'
;MSRTLILQILLAAFVFASAVGVVVARHEARQAFIDHQAGLNERDALNLEWTQLQLEQATWATQARIEAAARDRLGMIQPGPDRIVYVEGRTWAR
;
A
#
# COMPACT_ATOMS: atom_id res chain seq x y z
N MET A 1 -29.89 53.35 25.91
CA MET A 1 -28.66 52.83 26.56
C MET A 1 -28.71 51.31 26.80
N SER A 2 -29.73 50.80 27.51
CA SER A 2 -29.83 49.37 27.90
C SER A 2 -29.88 48.37 26.73
N ARG A 3 -30.66 48.64 25.67
CA ARG A 3 -30.72 47.77 24.47
C ARG A 3 -29.36 47.60 23.77
N THR A 4 -28.57 48.66 23.68
CA THR A 4 -27.25 48.63 23.04
C THR A 4 -26.26 47.79 23.84
N LEU A 5 -26.29 47.89 25.17
CA LEU A 5 -25.45 47.08 26.06
C LEU A 5 -25.76 45.58 25.93
N ILE A 6 -27.04 45.20 25.84
CA ILE A 6 -27.45 43.80 25.62
C ILE A 6 -26.89 43.29 24.30
N LEU A 7 -26.99 44.06 23.21
CA LEU A 7 -26.43 43.70 21.91
C LEU A 7 -24.91 43.53 21.94
N GLN A 8 -24.20 44.42 22.65
CA GLN A 8 -22.74 44.33 22.81
C GLN A 8 -22.32 43.07 23.57
N ILE A 9 -23.03 42.73 24.65
CA ILE A 9 -22.76 41.53 25.45
C ILE A 9 -23.02 40.27 24.61
N LEU A 10 -24.14 40.24 23.88
CA LEU A 10 -24.47 39.11 22.99
C LEU A 10 -23.40 38.92 21.91
N LEU A 11 -22.95 40.00 21.29
CA LEU A 11 -21.90 39.94 20.28
C LEU A 11 -20.58 39.45 20.88
N ALA A 12 -20.19 39.97 22.04
CA ALA A 12 -18.99 39.52 22.75
C ALA A 12 -19.06 38.03 23.10
N ALA A 13 -20.21 37.56 23.58
CA ALA A 13 -20.44 36.15 23.86
C ALA A 13 -20.32 35.28 22.60
N PHE A 14 -20.87 35.72 21.46
CA PHE A 14 -20.77 35.00 20.19
C PHE A 14 -19.34 34.92 19.67
N VAL A 15 -18.59 36.02 19.75
CA VAL A 15 -17.17 36.05 19.36
C VAL A 15 -16.35 35.13 20.26
N PHE A 16 -16.59 35.16 21.56
CA PHE A 16 -15.92 34.27 22.51
C PHE A 16 -16.25 32.79 22.22
N ALA A 17 -17.52 32.46 22.01
CA ALA A 17 -17.94 31.11 21.65
C ALA A 17 -17.29 30.65 20.34
N SER A 18 -17.19 31.52 19.33
CA SER A 18 -16.48 31.24 18.08
C SER A 18 -14.99 30.97 18.31
N ALA A 19 -14.33 31.78 19.13
CA ALA A 19 -12.92 31.59 19.46
C ALA A 19 -12.66 30.24 20.14
N VAL A 20 -13.50 29.85 21.10
CA VAL A 20 -13.41 28.52 21.73
C VAL A 20 -13.69 27.42 20.71
N GLY A 21 -14.71 27.59 19.87
CA GLY A 21 -15.04 26.64 18.80
C GLY A 21 -13.86 26.40 17.84
N VAL A 22 -13.14 27.45 17.46
CA VAL A 22 -11.94 27.33 16.63
C VAL A 22 -10.86 26.50 17.32
N VAL A 23 -10.61 26.73 18.61
CA VAL A 23 -9.59 25.97 19.37
C VAL A 23 -9.95 24.49 19.43
N VAL A 24 -11.22 24.17 19.72
CA VAL A 24 -11.72 22.77 19.77
C VAL A 24 -11.59 22.11 18.40
N ALA A 25 -12.06 22.76 17.34
CA ALA A 25 -11.96 22.23 15.97
C ALA A 25 -10.50 21.98 15.57
N ARG A 26 -9.57 22.86 15.98
CA ARG A 26 -8.13 22.69 15.72
C ARG A 26 -7.53 21.52 16.49
N HIS A 27 -8.02 21.27 17.71
CA HIS A 27 -7.60 20.14 18.52
C HIS A 27 -8.10 18.81 17.94
N GLU A 28 -9.39 18.74 17.59
CA GLU A 28 -9.99 17.57 16.95
C GLU A 28 -9.32 17.27 15.61
N ALA A 29 -9.07 18.29 14.78
CA ALA A 29 -8.36 18.12 13.51
C ALA A 29 -6.95 17.56 13.72
N ARG A 30 -6.23 18.01 14.76
CA ARG A 30 -4.91 17.47 15.11
C ARG A 30 -5.01 16.01 15.52
N GLN A 31 -5.99 15.65 16.35
CA GLN A 31 -6.15 14.27 16.82
C GLN A 31 -6.50 13.33 15.65
N ALA A 32 -7.47 13.71 14.83
CA ALA A 32 -7.87 12.96 13.64
C ALA A 32 -6.70 12.78 12.65
N PHE A 33 -5.85 13.81 12.49
CA PHE A 33 -4.65 13.71 11.67
C PHE A 33 -3.64 12.70 12.22
N ILE A 34 -3.41 12.70 13.54
CA ILE A 34 -2.49 11.74 14.19
C ILE A 34 -2.99 10.31 13.98
N ASP A 35 -4.28 10.06 14.23
CA ASP A 35 -4.87 8.73 14.10
C ASP A 35 -4.83 8.25 12.65
N HIS A 36 -5.10 9.14 11.69
CA HIS A 36 -4.97 8.82 10.27
C HIS A 36 -3.52 8.50 9.90
N GLN A 37 -2.56 9.29 10.37
CA GLN A 37 -1.15 9.08 10.08
C GLN A 37 -0.64 7.75 10.65
N ALA A 38 -1.12 7.34 11.83
CA ALA A 38 -0.80 6.04 12.41
C ALA A 38 -1.27 4.89 11.50
N GLY A 39 -2.49 4.95 10.96
CA GLY A 39 -2.99 3.96 10.01
C GLY A 39 -2.22 3.94 8.68
N LEU A 40 -1.79 5.10 8.18
CA LEU A 40 -0.94 5.17 6.99
C LEU A 40 0.42 4.51 7.23
N ASN A 41 1.04 4.78 8.38
CA ASN A 41 2.33 4.20 8.73
C ASN A 41 2.27 2.67 8.80
N GLU A 42 1.19 2.12 9.40
CA GLU A 42 0.98 0.67 9.45
C GLU A 42 0.81 0.07 8.06
N ARG A 43 -0.02 0.70 7.21
CA ARG A 43 -0.22 0.26 5.83
C ARG A 43 1.11 0.26 5.06
N ASP A 44 1.90 1.31 5.22
CA ASP A 44 3.17 1.45 4.50
C ASP A 44 4.20 0.41 4.99
N ALA A 45 4.22 0.09 6.29
CA ALA A 45 5.03 -0.99 6.86
C ALA A 45 4.65 -2.37 6.30
N LEU A 46 3.34 -2.70 6.26
CA LEU A 46 2.84 -3.93 5.67
C LEU A 46 3.15 -4.01 4.16
N ASN A 47 3.06 -2.89 3.44
CA ASN A 47 3.40 -2.87 2.01
C ASN A 47 4.89 -3.10 1.77
N LEU A 48 5.76 -2.58 2.65
CA LEU A 48 7.19 -2.85 2.59
C LEU A 48 7.48 -4.34 2.80
N GLU A 49 6.89 -4.94 3.84
CA GLU A 49 7.01 -6.38 4.11
C GLU A 49 6.50 -7.22 2.93
N TRP A 50 5.33 -6.88 2.38
CA TRP A 50 4.77 -7.55 1.21
C TRP A 50 5.70 -7.46 -0.01
N THR A 51 6.30 -6.30 -0.24
CA THR A 51 7.27 -6.10 -1.34
C THR A 51 8.51 -6.97 -1.13
N GLN A 52 9.01 -7.05 0.10
CA GLN A 52 10.12 -7.95 0.45
C GLN A 52 9.76 -9.41 0.20
N LEU A 53 8.60 -9.86 0.67
CA LEU A 53 8.13 -11.24 0.48
C LEU A 53 7.96 -11.59 -1.01
N GLN A 54 7.53 -10.65 -1.84
CA GLN A 54 7.47 -10.85 -3.28
C GLN A 54 8.87 -11.02 -3.90
N LEU A 55 9.84 -10.20 -3.48
CA LEU A 55 11.23 -10.36 -3.91
C LEU A 55 11.77 -11.73 -3.51
N GLU A 56 11.52 -12.14 -2.27
CA GLU A 56 11.85 -13.48 -1.80
C GLU A 56 11.21 -14.53 -2.71
N GLN A 57 9.88 -14.52 -2.92
CA GLN A 57 9.22 -15.50 -3.80
C GLN A 57 9.77 -15.53 -5.23
N ALA A 58 10.11 -14.37 -5.81
CA ALA A 58 10.71 -14.31 -7.14
C ALA A 58 12.06 -15.06 -7.21
N THR A 59 12.84 -15.07 -6.12
CA THR A 59 14.08 -15.87 -6.02
C THR A 59 13.82 -17.37 -5.90
N TRP A 60 12.70 -17.79 -5.33
CA TRP A 60 12.34 -19.22 -5.24
C TRP A 60 11.69 -19.76 -6.53
N ALA A 61 11.07 -18.87 -7.32
CA ALA A 61 10.51 -19.17 -8.63
C ALA A 61 11.54 -19.05 -9.79
N THR A 62 12.80 -18.75 -9.48
CA THR A 62 13.82 -18.55 -10.53
C THR A 62 14.10 -19.86 -11.27
N GLN A 63 14.20 -19.81 -12.60
CA GLN A 63 14.51 -20.96 -13.47
C GLN A 63 15.70 -21.77 -12.95
N ALA A 64 16.72 -21.13 -12.36
CA ALA A 64 17.88 -21.79 -11.78
C ALA A 64 17.53 -22.88 -10.75
N ARG A 65 16.52 -22.64 -9.91
CA ARG A 65 16.09 -23.62 -8.89
C ARG A 65 15.26 -24.74 -9.51
N ILE A 66 14.44 -24.44 -10.52
CA ILE A 66 13.72 -25.45 -11.31
C ILE A 66 14.70 -26.35 -12.04
N GLU A 67 15.74 -25.76 -12.64
CA GLU A 67 16.78 -26.46 -13.41
C GLU A 67 17.65 -27.34 -12.49
N ALA A 68 18.01 -26.85 -11.31
CA ALA A 68 18.70 -27.64 -10.29
C ALA A 68 17.82 -28.80 -9.81
N ALA A 69 16.55 -28.58 -9.49
CA ALA A 69 15.64 -29.66 -9.10
C ALA A 69 15.42 -30.69 -10.23
N ALA A 70 15.34 -30.24 -11.49
CA ALA A 70 15.21 -31.10 -12.67
C ALA A 70 16.46 -31.98 -12.85
N ARG A 71 17.67 -31.41 -12.71
CA ARG A 71 18.92 -32.18 -12.72
C ARG A 71 19.02 -33.15 -11.55
N ASP A 72 18.87 -32.64 -10.33
CA ASP A 72 19.24 -33.37 -9.11
C ASP A 72 18.18 -34.39 -8.69
N ARG A 73 16.88 -34.08 -8.87
CA ARG A 73 15.78 -34.97 -8.46
C ARG A 73 15.24 -35.83 -9.58
N LEU A 74 15.21 -35.31 -10.80
CA LEU A 74 14.64 -36.01 -11.97
C LEU A 74 15.73 -36.59 -12.88
N GLY A 75 17.01 -36.33 -12.61
CA GLY A 75 18.12 -36.80 -13.45
C GLY A 75 18.11 -36.19 -14.85
N MET A 76 17.41 -35.07 -15.06
CA MET A 76 17.30 -34.46 -16.38
C MET A 76 18.65 -33.90 -16.82
N ILE A 77 19.00 -34.12 -18.09
CA ILE A 77 20.22 -33.62 -18.73
C ILE A 77 19.87 -32.68 -19.87
N GLN A 78 20.76 -31.75 -20.20
CA GLN A 78 20.61 -30.92 -21.39
C GLN A 78 20.63 -31.84 -22.63
N PRO A 79 19.59 -31.82 -23.48
CA PRO A 79 19.60 -32.61 -24.70
C PRO A 79 20.68 -32.09 -25.66
N GLY A 80 21.41 -33.01 -26.30
CA GLY A 80 22.31 -32.68 -27.40
C GLY A 80 21.56 -32.22 -28.64
N PRO A 81 22.23 -31.57 -29.63
CA PRO A 81 21.61 -31.07 -30.84
C PRO A 81 20.86 -32.15 -31.65
N ASP A 82 21.31 -33.39 -31.54
CA ASP A 82 20.74 -34.59 -32.18
C ASP A 82 19.39 -35.01 -31.58
N ARG A 83 19.04 -34.53 -30.39
CA ARG A 83 17.80 -34.87 -29.67
C ARG A 83 16.75 -33.77 -29.70
N ILE A 84 16.99 -32.70 -30.46
CA ILE A 84 16.07 -31.56 -30.61
C ILE A 84 15.34 -31.70 -31.95
N VAL A 85 14.02 -31.88 -31.89
CA VAL A 85 13.16 -31.93 -33.08
C VAL A 85 12.39 -30.62 -33.21
N TYR A 86 12.60 -29.90 -34.31
CA TYR A 86 11.83 -28.70 -34.61
C TYR A 86 10.48 -29.12 -35.20
N VAL A 87 9.40 -28.86 -34.47
CA VAL A 87 8.05 -29.11 -34.97
C VAL A 87 7.59 -27.86 -35.70
N GLU A 88 7.53 -27.91 -37.03
CA GLU A 88 6.98 -26.84 -37.84
C GLU A 88 5.47 -26.76 -37.55
N GLY A 89 5.03 -25.66 -36.96
CA GLY A 89 3.64 -25.46 -36.59
C GLY A 89 2.77 -25.45 -37.84
N ARG A 90 2.05 -26.54 -38.10
CA ARG A 90 0.90 -26.46 -39.00
C ARG A 90 -0.01 -25.37 -38.43
N THR A 91 -0.21 -24.33 -39.23
CA THR A 91 -1.13 -23.23 -39.01
C THR A 91 -2.39 -23.75 -38.33
N TRP A 92 -2.71 -23.18 -37.16
CA TRP A 92 -3.99 -23.38 -36.48
C TRP A 92 -5.08 -22.71 -37.33
N ALA A 93 -5.41 -23.33 -38.46
CA ALA A 93 -6.50 -22.86 -39.31
C ALA A 93 -7.82 -23.26 -38.65
N ARG A 94 -8.43 -22.32 -37.93
CA ARG A 94 -9.86 -22.01 -37.99
C ARG A 94 -10.21 -20.74 -37.25
#